data_AF-A0A9Y2IDY4-F1
#
_entry.id   AF-A0A9Y2IDY4-F1
#
_cell.length_a   1.000
_cell.length_b   1.000
_cell.length_c   1.000
_cell.angle_alpha   90.00
_cell.angle_beta   90.00
_cell.angle_gamma   90.00
#
_symmetry.space_group_name_H-M   'P 1'
#
loop_
_entity.id
_entity.type
_entity.pdbx_description
1 polymer ?
#
loop_
_entity_poly.entity_id
_entity_poly.type
_entity_poly.pdbx_seq_one_letter_code
_entity_poly.pdbx_strand_id
1 'polypeptide(L)' 'MPVLSFPGTDRPNLMDFAYFSFTVGSSFAASDVKVQDRQLHYTVLVHGVVSFFCNTAILGTAIGVFTQI' A
#
# COMPACT_ATOMS: atom_id res chain seq x y z
N MET A 1 6.35 14.78 16.48
CA MET A 1 6.82 14.55 15.10
C MET A 1 5.64 14.02 14.29
N PRO A 2 5.47 14.36 13.00
CA PRO A 2 4.34 13.87 12.21
C PRO A 2 4.43 12.35 12.03
N VAL A 3 3.30 11.67 12.11
CA VAL A 3 3.19 10.19 12.02
C VAL A 3 3.57 9.69 10.62
N LEU A 4 3.18 10.43 9.58
CA LEU A 4 3.59 10.25 8.18
C LEU A 4 4.25 11.55 7.68
N SER A 5 5.37 11.42 6.99
CA SER A 5 6.07 12.52 6.34
C SER A 5 5.91 12.41 4.83
N PHE A 6 5.20 13.36 4.23
CA PHE A 6 5.02 13.44 2.78
C PHE A 6 6.04 14.41 2.17
N PRO A 7 6.66 14.07 1.03
CA PRO A 7 7.60 14.97 0.37
C PRO A 7 6.86 16.20 -0.19
N GLY A 8 7.43 17.39 0.00
CA GLY A 8 6.96 18.62 -0.66
C GLY A 8 5.80 19.35 0.01
N THR A 9 5.26 18.86 1.14
CA THR A 9 4.21 19.56 1.90
C THR A 9 4.23 19.24 3.39
N ASP A 10 4.09 20.27 4.23
CA ASP A 10 3.92 20.13 5.68
C ASP A 10 2.45 19.92 6.09
N ARG A 11 1.51 20.06 5.14
CA ARG A 11 0.07 19.94 5.35
C ARG A 11 -0.52 18.95 4.33
N PRO A 12 -0.22 17.64 4.46
CA PRO A 12 -0.76 16.63 3.58
C PRO A 12 -2.29 16.57 3.68
N ASN A 13 -2.93 16.22 2.57
CA ASN A 13 -4.37 16.05 2.49
C ASN A 13 -4.73 14.57 2.31
N LEU A 14 -6.03 14.29 2.14
CA LEU A 14 -6.53 12.93 1.96
C LEU A 14 -6.02 12.27 0.65
N MET A 15 -5.75 13.06 -0.38
CA MET A 15 -5.23 12.56 -1.67
C MET A 15 -3.79 12.09 -1.53
N ASP A 16 -2.97 12.79 -0.74
CA ASP A 16 -1.61 12.34 -0.42
C ASP A 16 -1.63 10.99 0.33
N PHE A 17 -2.54 10.84 1.29
CA PHE A 17 -2.74 9.57 2.00
C PHE A 17 -3.28 8.46 1.08
N ALA A 18 -4.19 8.79 0.16
CA ALA A 18 -4.71 7.86 -0.83
C ALA A 18 -3.59 7.40 -1.78
N TYR A 19 -2.71 8.31 -2.21
CA TYR A 19 -1.51 7.97 -2.99
C TYR A 19 -0.62 6.97 -2.25
N PHE A 20 -0.28 7.25 -0.98
CA PHE A 20 0.50 6.33 -0.14
C PHE A 20 -0.18 4.96 0.00
N SER A 21 -1.46 4.94 0.37
CA SER A 21 -2.22 3.70 0.60
C SER A 21 -2.37 2.87 -0.67
N PHE A 22 -2.58 3.53 -1.81
CA PHE A 22 -2.69 2.87 -3.10
C PHE A 22 -1.36 2.21 -3.50
N THR A 23 -0.22 2.88 -3.33
CA THR A 23 1.10 2.29 -3.63
C THR A 23 1.38 1.04 -2.79
N VAL A 24 1.04 1.07 -1.49
CA VAL A 24 1.15 -0.11 -0.62
C VAL A 24 0.23 -1.22 -1.13
N GLY A 25 -1.00 -0.88 -1.55
CA GLY A 25 -1.96 -1.84 -2.07
C GLY A 25 -1.58 -2.48 -3.41
N SER A 26 -1.01 -1.70 -4.32
CA SER A 26 -0.66 -2.14 -5.67
C SER A 26 0.67 -2.89 -5.73
N SER A 27 1.62 -2.52 -4.87
CA SER A 27 3.02 -2.93 -5.01
C SER A 27 3.66 -3.45 -3.72
N PHE A 28 2.93 -3.49 -2.62
CA PHE A 28 3.42 -3.88 -1.28
C PHE A 28 4.60 -3.04 -0.80
N ALA A 29 4.82 -1.88 -1.42
CA ALA A 29 5.94 -1.00 -1.18
C ALA A 29 5.44 0.33 -0.60
N ALA A 30 6.23 0.92 0.30
CA ALA A 30 6.02 2.31 0.68
C ALA A 30 6.46 3.21 -0.48
N SER A 31 5.68 4.26 -0.75
CA SER A 31 6.11 5.33 -1.66
C SER A 31 7.19 6.21 -0.99
N ASP A 32 7.52 7.36 -1.59
CA ASP A 32 8.44 8.35 -1.00
C ASP A 32 7.99 8.91 0.37
N VAL A 33 6.79 8.52 0.81
CA VAL A 33 6.20 8.87 2.10
C VAL A 33 6.83 8.04 3.21
N LYS A 34 7.42 8.72 4.20
CA LYS A 34 8.09 8.06 5.33
C LYS A 34 7.14 7.87 6.51
N VAL A 35 7.01 6.62 6.95
CA VAL A 35 6.29 6.27 8.17
C VAL A 35 7.23 6.47 9.36
N GLN A 36 6.93 7.42 10.21
CA GLN A 36 7.81 7.83 11.31
C GLN A 36 7.45 7.17 12.65
N ASP A 37 6.20 6.70 12.77
CA ASP A 37 5.70 6.06 13.98
C ASP A 37 5.79 4.52 13.91
N ARG A 38 6.29 3.91 14.99
CA ARG A 38 6.50 2.46 15.09
C ARG A 38 5.19 1.67 15.07
N GLN A 39 4.12 2.18 15.67
CA GLN A 39 2.82 1.50 15.64
C GLN A 39 2.25 1.47 14.23
N LEU A 40 2.50 2.52 13.45
CA LEU A 40 2.03 2.59 12.08
C LEU A 40 2.82 1.68 11.13
N HIS A 41 4.09 1.37 11.42
CA HIS A 41 4.82 0.31 10.68
C HIS A 41 4.08 -1.03 10.69
N TYR A 42 3.50 -1.43 11.83
CA TYR A 42 2.71 -2.66 11.91
C TYR A 42 1.45 -2.59 11.05
N THR A 43 0.79 -1.44 11.01
CA THR A 43 -0.41 -1.25 10.18
C THR A 43 -0.07 -1.35 8.69
N VAL A 44 1.02 -0.70 8.26
CA VAL A 44 1.50 -0.74 6.87
C VAL A 44 1.99 -2.13 6.49
N LEU A 45 2.62 -2.86 7.42
CA LEU A 45 3.00 -4.25 7.23
C LEU A 45 1.77 -5.14 7.01
N VAL A 46 0.75 -5.02 7.87
CA VAL A 46 -0.51 -5.79 7.72
C VAL A 46 -1.20 -5.44 6.39
N HIS A 47 -1.27 -4.16 6.02
CA HIS A 47 -1.82 -3.73 4.73
C HIS A 47 -1.06 -4.41 3.58
N GLY A 48 0.27 -4.32 3.57
CA GLY A 48 1.11 -4.95 2.53
C GLY A 48 0.93 -6.47 2.44
N VAL A 49 0.84 -7.16 3.58
CA VAL A 49 0.59 -8.62 3.63
C VAL A 49 -0.78 -8.98 3.05
N VAL A 50 -1.84 -8.26 3.44
CA VAL A 50 -3.19 -8.49 2.88
C VAL A 50 -3.20 -8.22 1.38
N SER A 51 -2.58 -7.13 0.95
CA SER A 51 -2.47 -6.77 -0.46
C SER A 51 -1.71 -7.82 -1.27
N PHE A 52 -0.64 -8.42 -0.71
CA PHE A 52 0.08 -9.50 -1.36
C PHE A 52 -0.85 -10.68 -1.69
N PHE A 53 -1.59 -11.17 -0.69
CA PHE A 53 -2.54 -12.25 -0.91
C PHE A 53 -3.66 -11.88 -1.88
N CYS A 54 -4.22 -10.67 -1.79
CA CYS A 54 -5.23 -10.20 -2.73
C CYS A 54 -4.71 -10.20 -4.18
N ASN A 55 -3.52 -9.65 -4.42
CA ASN A 55 -2.92 -9.62 -5.75
C ASN A 55 -2.59 -11.02 -6.26
N THR A 56 -2.04 -11.90 -5.41
CA THR A 56 -1.80 -13.29 -5.78
C THR A 56 -3.09 -14.03 -6.11
N ALA A 57 -4.17 -13.81 -5.35
CA ALA A 57 -5.48 -14.41 -5.62
C ALA A 57 -6.08 -13.91 -6.93
N ILE A 58 -5.99 -12.60 -7.21
CA ILE A 58 -6.40 -11.99 -8.49
C ILE A 58 -5.62 -12.62 -9.65
N LEU A 59 -4.28 -12.70 -9.51
CA LEU A 59 -3.41 -13.30 -10.52
C LEU A 59 -3.72 -14.79 -10.74
N GLY A 60 -3.90 -15.55 -9.67
CA GLY A 60 -4.25 -16.97 -9.76
C GLY A 60 -5.62 -17.18 -10.42
N THR A 61 -6.60 -16.35 -10.08
CA THR A 61 -7.92 -16.38 -10.72
C THR A 61 -7.83 -16.02 -12.20
N ALA A 62 -7.06 -14.98 -12.56
CA ALA A 62 -6.85 -14.59 -13.95
C ALA A 62 -6.23 -15.73 -14.77
N ILE A 63 -5.16 -16.36 -14.25
CA ILE A 63 -4.52 -17.51 -14.91
C ILE A 63 -5.53 -18.67 -15.09
N GLY A 64 -6.33 -18.96 -14.06
CA GLY A 64 -7.38 -19.97 -14.12
C GLY A 64 -8.39 -19.69 -15.24
N VAL A 65 -8.92 -18.47 -15.30
CA VAL A 65 -9.87 -18.04 -16.34
C VAL A 65 -9.24 -18.14 -17.74
N PHE A 66 -8.01 -17.66 -17.92
CA PHE A 66 -7.32 -17.74 -19.22
C PHE A 66 -7.03 -19.18 -19.66
N THR A 67 -6.73 -20.08 -18.72
CA THR A 67 -6.49 -21.50 -19.02
C THR A 67 -7.79 -22.23 -19.37
N GLN A 68 -8.94 -21.72 -18.91
CA GLN A 68 -10.26 -22.28 -19.18
C GLN A 68 -10.91 -21.78 -20.48
N ILE A 69 -10.25 -20.87 -21.22
CA ILE A 69 -10.66 -20.36 -22.54
C ILE A 69 -9.88 -21.10 -23.63
#